data_AF-A0AAW8AMW1-F1
#
_entry.id   AF-A0AAW8AMW1-F1
#
_cell.length_a   1.000
_cell.length_b   1.000
_cell.length_c   1.000
_cell.angle_alpha   90.00
_cell.angle_beta   90.00
_cell.angle_gamma   90.00
#
_symmetry.space_group_name_H-M   'P 1'
#
loop_
_entity.id
_entity.type
_entity.pdbx_description
1 polymer ?
#
loop_
_entity_poly.entity_id
_entity_poly.type
_entity_poly.pdbx_seq_one_letter_code
_entity_poly.pdbx_strand_id
1 'polypeptide(L)' 'EVRILQLNIPHSNAVQDYEKYINSHYTMPAEDFTEWVEWEKPEGKIADDVKEILRANHIG' A
#
# COMPACT_ATOMS: atom_id res chain seq x y z
N GLU A 1 -18.79 14.62 -3.32
CA GLU A 1 -18.01 14.71 -4.56
C GLU A 1 -16.96 13.61 -4.52
N VAL A 2 -16.98 12.66 -5.46
CA VAL A 2 -16.05 11.54 -5.49
C VAL A 2 -14.79 11.99 -6.23
N ARG A 3 -13.65 12.07 -5.54
CA ARG A 3 -12.35 12.33 -6.19
C ARG A 3 -11.70 11.00 -6.53
N ILE A 4 -11.65 10.67 -7.82
CA ILE A 4 -10.86 9.53 -8.30
C ILE A 4 -9.42 10.01 -8.43
N LEU A 5 -8.54 9.56 -7.52
CA LEU A 5 -7.11 9.86 -7.56
C LEU A 5 -6.43 8.90 -8.54
N GLN A 6 -5.90 9.42 -9.65
CA GLN A 6 -4.98 8.67 -10.50
C GLN A 6 -3.61 8.60 -9.79
N LEU A 7 -3.37 7.48 -9.13
CA LEU A 7 -2.07 7.11 -8.56
C LEU A 7 -1.13 6.70 -9.71
N ASN A 8 -0.15 7.54 -10.00
CA ASN A 8 0.94 7.18 -10.90
C ASN A 8 2.05 6.65 -10.00
N ILE A 9 1.98 5.38 -9.60
CA ILE A 9 2.97 4.76 -8.72
C ILE A 9 4.18 4.37 -9.58
N PRO A 10 5.26 5.18 -9.66
CA PRO A 10 6.49 4.70 -10.27
C PRO A 10 6.98 3.49 -9.48
N HIS A 11 7.60 2.52 -10.16
CA HIS A 11 8.20 1.32 -9.57
C HIS A 11 9.45 1.67 -8.71
N SER A 12 9.27 2.55 -7.71
CA SER A 12 10.31 3.01 -6.81
C SER A 12 10.67 1.92 -5.81
N ASN A 13 11.86 2.03 -5.20
CA ASN A 13 12.32 1.06 -4.21
C ASN A 13 11.36 0.95 -3.02
N ALA A 14 10.72 2.06 -2.63
CA ALA A 14 9.70 2.09 -1.57
C ALA A 14 8.49 1.20 -1.91
N VAL A 15 8.02 1.21 -3.16
CA VAL A 15 6.91 0.37 -3.62
C VAL A 15 7.31 -1.11 -3.60
N GLN A 16 8.50 -1.42 -4.11
CA GLN A 16 9.00 -2.80 -4.13
C GLN A 16 9.20 -3.36 -2.71
N ASP A 17 9.69 -2.56 -1.78
CA ASP A 17 9.89 -2.98 -0.40
C ASP A 17 8.53 -3.17 0.31
N TYR A 18 7.56 -2.30 0.03
CA TYR A 18 6.19 -2.47 0.51
C TYR A 18 5.53 -3.73 -0.06
N GLU A 19 5.63 -3.97 -1.37
CA GLU A 19 5.09 -5.16 -2.03
C GLU A 19 5.70 -6.45 -1.47
N LYS A 20 7.02 -6.49 -1.26
CA LYS A 20 7.68 -7.64 -0.62
C LYS A 20 7.15 -7.88 0.78
N TYR A 21 6.97 -6.82 1.57
CA TYR A 21 6.40 -6.93 2.90
C TYR A 21 5.00 -7.55 2.86
N ILE A 22 4.10 -7.00 2.04
CA ILE A 22 2.74 -7.49 1.88
C ILE A 22 2.72 -8.96 1.47
N ASN A 23 3.47 -9.32 0.42
CA ASN A 23 3.55 -10.71 -0.06
C ASN A 23 4.15 -11.68 0.96
N SER A 24 4.98 -11.20 1.90
CA SER A 24 5.58 -12.02 2.95
C SER A 24 4.69 -12.20 4.19
N HIS A 25 3.85 -11.21 4.50
CA HIS A 25 3.06 -11.17 5.75
C HIS A 25 1.59 -11.49 5.55
N TYR A 26 1.04 -11.20 4.36
CA TYR A 26 -0.37 -11.35 4.07
C TYR A 26 -0.55 -12.27 2.88
N THR A 27 -1.48 -13.21 3.01
CA THR A 27 -1.94 -14.05 1.90
C THR A 27 -3.32 -13.57 1.50
N MET A 28 -3.51 -13.33 0.21
CA MET A 28 -4.82 -12.94 -0.31
C MET A 28 -5.81 -14.09 -0.09
N PRO A 29 -6.94 -13.86 0.61
CA PRO A 29 -7.95 -14.90 0.79
C PRO A 29 -8.63 -15.22 -0.54
N ALA A 30 -9.29 -16.37 -0.60
CA ALA A 30 -10.12 -16.74 -1.75
C ALA A 30 -11.20 -15.68 -2.00
N GLU A 31 -11.70 -15.58 -3.23
CA GLU A 31 -12.53 -14.48 -3.78
C GLU A 31 -13.89 -14.25 -3.07
N ASP A 32 -14.17 -14.96 -1.99
CA ASP A 32 -15.34 -14.81 -1.12
C ASP A 32 -15.11 -13.68 -0.09
N PHE A 33 -15.08 -12.44 -0.58
CA PHE A 33 -14.86 -11.25 0.24
C PHE A 33 -16.15 -10.85 0.98
N THR A 34 -16.45 -11.50 2.09
CA THR A 34 -17.64 -11.20 2.92
C THR A 34 -17.40 -10.09 3.95
N GLU A 35 -16.14 -9.78 4.25
CA GLU A 35 -15.73 -8.80 5.26
C GLU A 35 -14.61 -7.91 4.76
N TRP A 36 -14.63 -6.65 5.20
CA TRP A 36 -13.54 -5.71 4.96
C TRP A 36 -12.45 -5.91 6.01
N VAL A 37 -11.25 -6.29 5.56
CA VAL A 37 -10.07 -6.45 6.41
C VAL A 37 -9.06 -5.37 6.03
N GLU A 38 -8.80 -4.44 6.95
CA GLU A 38 -7.71 -3.48 6.82
C GLU A 38 -6.42 -4.13 7.35
N TRP A 39 -5.39 -4.22 6.51
CA TRP A 39 -4.09 -4.74 6.91
C TRP A 39 -3.34 -3.73 7.76
N GLU A 40 -2.72 -4.24 8.83
CA GLU A 40 -1.91 -3.40 9.72
C GLU A 40 -0.69 -2.86 8.99
N LYS A 41 -0.48 -1.55 9.13
CA LYS A 41 0.70 -0.85 8.62
C LYS A 41 1.73 -0.84 9.74
N PRO A 42 2.76 -1.71 9.72
CA PRO A 42 3.72 -1.77 10.80
C PRO A 42 4.50 -0.46 10.88
N GLU A 43 4.82 -0.05 12.10
CA GLU A 43 5.74 1.07 12.33
C GLU A 43 7.16 0.72 11.83
N GLY A 44 7.90 1.74 11.37
CA GLY A 44 9.27 1.59 10.88
C GLY A 44 9.38 1.77 9.36
N LYS A 45 10.36 1.08 8.75
CA LYS A 45 10.75 1.30 7.34
C LYS A 45 9.56 1.26 6.37
N ILE A 46 8.62 0.34 6.60
CA ILE A 46 7.42 0.17 5.76
C ILE A 46 6.48 1.38 5.86
N ALA A 47 6.27 1.95 7.04
CA ALA A 47 5.47 3.15 7.20
C ALA A 47 6.13 4.36 6.50
N ASP A 48 7.45 4.43 6.51
CA ASP A 48 8.19 5.49 5.82
C ASP A 48 8.17 5.31 4.30
N ASP A 49 8.31 4.06 3.81
CA ASP A 49 8.14 3.72 2.39
C ASP A 49 6.72 4.11 1.91
N VAL A 50 5.67 3.83 2.69
CA VAL A 50 4.29 4.25 2.37
C VAL A 50 4.16 5.78 2.32
N LYS A 51 4.72 6.51 3.27
CA LYS A 51 4.71 7.99 3.25
C LYS A 51 5.46 8.54 2.02
N GLU A 52 6.56 7.92 1.64
CA GLU A 52 7.32 8.30 0.44
C GLU A 52 6.50 8.08 -0.82
N ILE A 53 5.80 6.94 -0.92
CA ILE A 53 4.88 6.65 -2.03
C ILE A 53 3.77 7.71 -2.08
N LEU A 54 3.14 8.05 -0.95
CA LEU A 54 2.08 9.06 -0.90
C LEU A 54 2.59 10.44 -1.32
N ARG A 55 3.77 10.87 -0.83
CA ARG A 55 4.42 12.13 -1.27
C ARG A 55 4.75 12.13 -2.75
N ALA A 56 5.31 11.04 -3.27
CA ALA A 56 5.66 10.90 -4.67
C ALA A 56 4.43 10.99 -5.59
N ASN A 57 3.27 10.55 -5.10
CA ASN A 57 1.99 10.61 -5.80
C ASN A 57 1.22 11.93 -5.55
N HIS A 58 1.81 12.89 -4.85
CA HIS A 58 1.18 14.17 -4.48
C HIS A 58 -0.15 13.98 -3.72
N ILE A 59 -0.24 12.90 -2.93
CA ILE A 59 -1.39 12.61 -2.07
C ILE A 59 -1.04 13.12 -0.67
N GLY A 60 -1.68 14.22 -0.27
CA GLY A 60 -1.51 14.89 1.01
C GLY A 60 -2.69 15.82 1.32
#